data_AF-A0A2X4WGG1-F1
#
_entry.id   AF-A0A2X4WGG1-F1
#
_cell.length_a   1.000
_cell.length_b   1.000
_cell.length_c   1.000
_cell.angle_alpha   90.00
_cell.angle_beta   90.00
_cell.angle_gamma   90.00
#
_symmetry.space_group_name_H-M   'P 1'
#
loop_
_entity.id
_entity.type
_entity.pdbx_description
1 polymer ?
#
loop_
_entity_poly.entity_id
_entity_poly.type
_entity_poly.pdbx_seq_one_letter_code
_entity_poly.pdbx_strand_id
1 'polypeptide(L)'
;MVTNKTDHYASSAKGITVKAFPDTNGNCSLELSASDGITDPLTLSRIFPTNTWLFVCIEYSPDTNLYFITNVNGSGPTYYDTIKIDAPESIALEEEYWGFNGNYGNKYYKEHSSCRSVILYDDIAVWNKDINDREINSYLSKGTTALALNTPIHYYSCDAAGVSIINETPSKIELSQSQNDFYPERLFDRYGEYYKLCATKNNYIRLNEAICNQFDGNQNFSFGFWFKYSKLPTDSIR
;
A
#
# COMPACT_ATOMS: atom_id res chain seq x y z
N MET A 1 4.17 -3.46 -4.47
CA MET A 1 2.83 -3.36 -5.07
C MET A 1 1.83 -3.47 -3.94
N VAL A 2 0.83 -2.61 -3.89
CA VAL A 2 -0.28 -2.66 -2.94
C VAL A 2 -1.55 -2.72 -3.77
N THR A 3 -2.41 -3.72 -3.58
CA THR A 3 -3.56 -3.92 -4.47
C THR A 3 -4.69 -4.66 -3.78
N ASN A 4 -5.95 -4.37 -4.13
CA ASN A 4 -7.10 -5.17 -3.73
C ASN A 4 -7.32 -6.40 -4.65
N LYS A 5 -6.45 -6.60 -5.65
CA LYS A 5 -6.50 -7.66 -6.67
C LYS A 5 -5.58 -8.84 -6.34
N THR A 6 -5.49 -9.27 -5.09
CA THR A 6 -4.47 -10.25 -4.65
C THR A 6 -4.39 -11.50 -5.50
N ASP A 7 -5.56 -12.01 -5.90
CA ASP A 7 -5.74 -13.25 -6.66
C ASP A 7 -6.02 -13.01 -8.15
N HIS A 8 -5.85 -11.77 -8.63
CA HIS A 8 -6.09 -11.37 -10.01
C HIS A 8 -4.92 -10.58 -10.61
N TYR A 9 -4.87 -10.49 -11.94
CA TYR A 9 -3.76 -9.82 -12.61
C TYR A 9 -3.75 -8.31 -12.34
N ALA A 10 -2.73 -7.83 -11.62
CA ALA A 10 -2.67 -6.49 -11.05
C ALA A 10 -2.82 -5.34 -12.06
N SER A 11 -2.40 -5.53 -13.32
CA SER A 11 -2.46 -4.47 -14.33
C SER A 11 -3.85 -4.27 -14.91
N SER A 12 -4.63 -5.33 -15.13
CA SER A 12 -5.82 -5.27 -15.99
C SER A 12 -7.09 -5.83 -15.37
N ALA A 13 -7.00 -6.56 -14.25
CA ALA A 13 -8.21 -6.98 -13.56
C ALA A 13 -8.89 -5.78 -12.90
N LYS A 14 -10.19 -5.88 -12.70
CA LYS A 14 -11.00 -4.87 -11.99
C LYS A 14 -10.40 -4.56 -10.61
N GLY A 15 -10.45 -3.30 -10.17
CA GLY A 15 -9.95 -2.85 -8.87
C GLY A 15 -8.81 -1.82 -8.93
N ILE A 16 -8.10 -1.70 -7.82
CA ILE A 16 -7.05 -0.69 -7.60
C ILE A 16 -5.67 -1.34 -7.39
N THR A 17 -4.65 -0.70 -7.95
CA THR A 17 -3.25 -1.09 -7.75
C THR A 17 -2.38 0.14 -7.56
N VAL A 18 -1.58 0.15 -6.50
CA VAL A 18 -0.39 1.01 -6.39
C VAL A 18 0.84 0.17 -6.68
N LYS A 19 1.57 0.51 -7.74
CA LYS A 19 2.80 -0.21 -8.14
C LYS A 19 3.98 0.73 -8.17
N ALA A 20 5.14 0.19 -7.81
CA ALA A 20 6.40 0.88 -7.85
C ALA A 20 7.34 0.17 -8.82
N PHE A 21 8.03 0.93 -9.65
CA PHE A 21 8.98 0.44 -10.65
C PHE A 21 10.07 1.47 -10.90
N PRO A 22 11.24 1.08 -11.42
CA PRO A 22 12.31 2.04 -11.67
C PRO A 22 11.97 2.91 -12.89
N ASP A 23 12.19 4.22 -12.78
CA ASP A 23 12.24 5.10 -13.96
C ASP A 23 13.56 4.91 -14.74
N THR A 24 13.73 5.67 -15.83
CA THR A 24 14.96 5.64 -16.66
C THR A 24 16.22 6.06 -15.91
N ASN A 25 16.10 6.84 -14.83
CA ASN A 25 17.20 7.29 -13.98
C ASN A 25 17.39 6.39 -12.74
N GLY A 26 16.57 5.35 -12.58
CA GLY A 26 16.57 4.46 -11.44
C GLY A 26 15.87 5.00 -10.19
N ASN A 27 15.13 6.10 -10.29
CA ASN A 27 14.19 6.59 -9.26
C ASN A 27 12.97 5.68 -9.14
N CYS A 28 12.20 5.83 -8.06
CA CYS A 28 10.94 5.12 -7.87
C CYS A 28 9.82 5.84 -8.63
N SER A 29 9.37 5.28 -9.74
CA SER A 29 8.07 5.63 -10.32
C SER A 29 6.98 4.92 -9.54
N LEU A 30 6.14 5.67 -8.84
CA LEU A 30 5.01 5.18 -8.07
C LEU A 30 3.72 5.54 -8.82
N GLU A 31 2.97 4.52 -9.22
CA GLU A 31 1.76 4.65 -10.05
C GLU A 31 0.55 4.10 -9.28
N LEU A 32 -0.52 4.89 -9.24
CA LEU A 32 -1.86 4.43 -8.87
C LEU A 32 -2.62 4.11 -10.15
N SER A 33 -3.30 2.97 -10.19
CA SER A 33 -4.21 2.58 -11.25
C SER A 33 -5.58 2.16 -10.74
N ALA A 34 -6.61 2.49 -11.52
CA ALA A 34 -7.99 2.06 -11.33
C ALA A 34 -8.47 1.39 -12.62
N SER A 35 -9.02 0.18 -12.53
CA SER A 35 -9.46 -0.60 -13.69
C SER A 35 -10.85 -1.16 -13.47
N ASP A 36 -11.65 -1.15 -14.52
CA ASP A 36 -12.97 -1.79 -14.60
C ASP A 36 -12.90 -3.25 -15.07
N GLY A 37 -11.72 -3.73 -15.49
CA GLY A 37 -11.53 -5.05 -16.07
C GLY A 37 -11.90 -5.19 -17.55
N ILE A 38 -12.36 -4.11 -18.19
CA ILE A 38 -12.87 -4.08 -19.57
C ILE A 38 -12.04 -3.16 -20.45
N THR A 39 -11.74 -1.96 -19.96
CA THR A 39 -10.99 -0.91 -20.66
C THR A 39 -9.57 -0.77 -20.12
N ASP A 40 -8.74 0.02 -20.82
CA ASP A 40 -7.41 0.33 -20.34
C ASP A 40 -7.49 1.05 -18.98
N PRO A 41 -6.70 0.64 -17.98
CA PRO A 41 -6.75 1.25 -16.66
C PRO A 41 -6.46 2.76 -16.70
N LEU A 42 -7.20 3.51 -15.90
CA LEU A 42 -6.86 4.89 -15.59
C LEU A 42 -5.63 4.87 -14.68
N THR A 43 -4.61 5.66 -15.02
CA THR A 43 -3.36 5.69 -14.28
C THR A 43 -2.89 7.10 -14.02
N LEU A 44 -2.24 7.28 -12.87
CA LEU A 44 -1.45 8.47 -12.55
C LEU A 44 -0.13 7.99 -11.96
N SER A 45 0.95 8.73 -12.22
CA SER A 45 2.27 8.36 -11.70
C SER A 45 3.05 9.58 -11.21
N ARG A 46 3.84 9.37 -10.14
CA ARG A 46 4.85 10.32 -9.69
C ARG A 46 6.20 9.65 -9.50
N ILE A 47 7.25 10.45 -9.65
CA ILE A 47 8.63 10.01 -9.50
C ILE A 47 9.16 10.49 -8.15
N PHE A 48 9.72 9.57 -7.37
CA PHE A 48 10.33 9.83 -6.07
C PHE A 48 11.74 9.24 -5.98
N PRO A 49 12.62 9.78 -5.12
CA PRO A 49 13.92 9.19 -4.86
C PRO A 49 13.80 7.74 -4.33
N THR A 50 14.68 6.86 -4.77
CA THR A 50 14.77 5.51 -4.17
C THR A 50 15.35 5.55 -2.76
N ASN A 51 15.13 4.48 -2.01
CA ASN A 51 15.62 4.32 -0.63
C ASN A 51 15.16 5.41 0.34
N THR A 52 14.05 6.09 0.03
CA THR A 52 13.37 7.04 0.91
C THR A 52 12.05 6.46 1.38
N TRP A 53 11.61 6.87 2.58
CA TRP A 53 10.28 6.53 3.07
C TRP A 53 9.27 7.48 2.42
N LEU A 54 8.20 6.91 1.89
CA LEU A 54 7.08 7.60 1.29
C LEU A 54 5.85 7.28 2.13
N PHE A 55 5.19 8.31 2.62
CA PHE A 55 3.81 8.16 3.02
C PHE A 55 2.97 8.06 1.76
N VAL A 56 2.06 7.10 1.73
CA VAL A 56 1.09 6.91 0.67
C VAL A 56 -0.29 6.80 1.31
N CYS A 57 -1.25 7.59 0.84
CA CYS A 57 -2.67 7.41 1.14
C CYS A 57 -3.46 7.30 -0.15
N ILE A 58 -4.31 6.29 -0.23
CA ILE A 58 -5.35 6.17 -1.25
C ILE A 58 -6.63 6.59 -0.56
N GLU A 59 -7.22 7.70 -0.99
CA GLU A 59 -8.56 8.07 -0.54
C GLU A 59 -9.55 7.87 -1.67
N TYR A 60 -10.73 7.43 -1.28
CA TYR A 60 -11.86 7.26 -2.17
C TYR A 60 -13.05 8.02 -1.59
N SER A 61 -13.72 8.76 -2.46
CA SER A 61 -14.93 9.49 -2.14
C SER A 61 -16.07 9.11 -3.10
N PRO A 62 -17.34 9.07 -2.63
CA PRO A 62 -18.55 8.85 -3.42
C PRO A 62 -18.75 9.80 -4.60
N ASP A 63 -17.97 10.88 -4.68
CA ASP A 63 -17.93 11.82 -5.82
C ASP A 63 -17.15 11.30 -7.04
N THR A 64 -16.82 10.01 -7.05
CA THR A 64 -16.12 9.30 -8.13
C THR A 64 -14.65 9.70 -8.30
N ASN A 65 -14.03 10.21 -7.23
CA ASN A 65 -12.62 10.52 -7.20
C ASN A 65 -11.83 9.51 -6.37
N LEU A 66 -10.72 9.06 -6.95
CA LEU A 66 -9.63 8.38 -6.25
C LEU A 66 -8.49 9.37 -6.06
N TYR A 67 -8.21 9.72 -4.82
CA TYR A 67 -7.10 10.59 -4.46
C TYR A 67 -5.86 9.77 -4.14
N PHE A 68 -4.73 10.22 -4.67
CA PHE A 68 -3.41 9.67 -4.37
C PHE A 68 -2.58 10.72 -3.66
N ILE A 69 -2.41 10.52 -2.35
CA ILE A 69 -1.69 11.46 -1.49
C ILE A 69 -0.33 10.86 -1.17
N THR A 70 0.72 11.64 -1.39
CA THR A 70 2.10 11.17 -1.17
C THR A 70 2.95 12.23 -0.50
N ASN A 71 3.85 11.80 0.39
CA ASN A 71 4.82 12.69 1.04
C ASN A 71 6.15 11.98 1.29
N VAL A 72 7.27 12.65 0.99
CA VAL A 72 8.60 12.10 1.19
C VAL A 72 9.09 12.36 2.62
N ASN A 73 9.43 11.30 3.34
CA ASN A 73 10.01 11.30 4.70
C ASN A 73 9.19 12.06 5.76
N GLY A 74 7.91 12.34 5.53
CA GLY A 74 7.06 13.09 6.47
C GLY A 74 7.36 14.59 6.54
N SER A 75 8.31 15.07 5.74
CA SER A 75 8.78 16.45 5.78
C SER A 75 8.91 17.10 4.41
N GLY A 76 8.72 16.33 3.33
CA GLY A 76 8.72 16.84 1.97
C GLY A 76 7.42 17.56 1.61
N PRO A 77 7.27 18.02 0.36
CA PRO A 77 5.97 18.44 -0.16
C PRO A 77 4.98 17.28 -0.11
N THR A 78 3.76 17.58 0.31
CA THR A 78 2.62 16.67 0.14
C THR A 78 2.03 16.90 -1.24
N TYR A 79 1.88 15.82 -2.00
CA TYR A 79 1.24 15.84 -3.30
C TYR A 79 -0.14 15.22 -3.21
N TYR A 80 -1.09 15.81 -3.94
CA TYR A 80 -2.45 15.34 -4.06
C TYR A 80 -2.75 15.18 -5.55
N ASP A 81 -2.89 13.94 -6.00
CA ASP A 81 -3.35 13.61 -7.36
C ASP A 81 -4.74 13.00 -7.31
N THR A 82 -5.42 13.02 -8.46
CA THR A 82 -6.76 12.46 -8.57
C THR A 82 -6.92 11.70 -9.88
N ILE A 83 -7.49 10.49 -9.80
CA ILE A 83 -8.12 9.80 -10.92
C ILE A 83 -9.63 9.96 -10.76
N LYS A 84 -10.29 10.43 -11.82
CA LYS A 84 -11.74 10.43 -11.88
C LYS A 84 -12.21 9.12 -12.51
N ILE A 85 -12.99 8.35 -11.76
CA ILE A 85 -13.63 7.12 -12.24
C ILE A 85 -15.08 7.41 -12.65
N ASP A 86 -15.67 6.50 -13.42
CA ASP A 86 -17.06 6.63 -13.89
C ASP A 86 -18.05 6.49 -12.74
N ALA A 87 -17.88 5.42 -11.94
CA ALA A 87 -18.67 5.14 -10.76
C ALA A 87 -17.89 4.22 -9.81
N PRO A 88 -18.16 4.23 -8.51
CA PRO A 88 -17.45 3.39 -7.54
C PRO A 88 -17.54 1.89 -7.83
N GLU A 89 -18.74 1.43 -8.17
CA GLU A 89 -19.03 0.05 -8.53
C GLU A 89 -18.33 -0.39 -9.83
N SER A 90 -17.85 0.57 -10.65
CA SER A 90 -17.14 0.25 -11.89
C SER A 90 -15.78 -0.38 -11.60
N ILE A 91 -15.20 -0.15 -10.42
CA ILE A 91 -13.90 -0.71 -10.02
C ILE A 91 -13.97 -1.58 -8.76
N ALA A 92 -15.04 -1.53 -7.97
CA ALA A 92 -15.20 -2.38 -6.78
C ALA A 92 -15.21 -3.88 -7.13
N LEU A 93 -14.58 -4.73 -6.31
CA LEU A 93 -14.66 -6.19 -6.44
C LEU A 93 -15.72 -6.75 -5.47
N GLU A 94 -16.32 -7.89 -5.81
CA GLU A 94 -17.31 -8.55 -4.94
C GLU A 94 -16.68 -9.09 -3.65
N GLU A 95 -15.43 -9.58 -3.76
CA GLU A 95 -14.58 -9.95 -2.63
C GLU A 95 -13.27 -9.19 -2.78
N GLU A 96 -12.95 -8.35 -1.80
CA GLU A 96 -11.73 -7.58 -1.79
C GLU A 96 -10.74 -8.14 -0.79
N TYR A 97 -9.46 -8.08 -1.13
CA TYR A 97 -8.39 -8.31 -0.17
C TYR A 97 -7.22 -7.40 -0.49
N TRP A 98 -6.85 -6.54 0.46
CA TRP A 98 -5.68 -5.71 0.28
C TRP A 98 -4.40 -6.51 0.51
N GLY A 99 -3.58 -6.58 -0.54
CA GLY A 99 -2.32 -7.29 -0.57
C GLY A 99 -1.12 -6.36 -0.71
N PHE A 100 -0.16 -6.49 0.20
CA PHE A 100 1.18 -5.92 0.04
C PHE A 100 2.09 -6.94 -0.62
N ASN A 101 2.66 -6.56 -1.76
CA ASN A 101 3.25 -7.44 -2.76
C ASN A 101 2.25 -8.47 -3.35
N GLY A 102 0.94 -8.19 -3.30
CA GLY A 102 -0.08 -9.00 -3.98
C GLY A 102 0.14 -8.96 -5.49
N ASN A 103 0.46 -10.10 -6.09
CA ASN A 103 0.99 -10.16 -7.47
C ASN A 103 0.53 -11.40 -8.24
N TYR A 104 -0.59 -11.99 -7.81
CA TYR A 104 -1.22 -13.18 -8.41
C TYR A 104 -0.25 -14.35 -8.60
N GLY A 105 0.25 -14.91 -7.50
CA GLY A 105 1.17 -16.05 -7.55
C GLY A 105 2.50 -15.71 -8.25
N ASN A 106 2.99 -14.48 -8.08
CA ASN A 106 4.17 -13.93 -8.75
C ASN A 106 4.05 -13.81 -10.28
N LYS A 107 2.85 -13.95 -10.86
CA LYS A 107 2.64 -13.86 -12.32
C LYS A 107 3.06 -12.50 -12.86
N TYR A 108 2.70 -11.42 -12.18
CA TYR A 108 3.04 -10.06 -12.62
C TYR A 108 4.56 -9.89 -12.81
N TYR A 109 5.39 -10.26 -11.82
CA TYR A 109 6.84 -10.07 -11.90
C TYR A 109 7.57 -11.10 -12.77
N LYS A 110 6.91 -12.19 -13.19
CA LYS A 110 7.42 -13.08 -14.24
C LYS A 110 7.37 -12.39 -15.60
N GLU A 111 6.30 -11.64 -15.88
CA GLU A 111 6.10 -10.93 -17.14
C GLU A 111 6.78 -9.55 -17.14
N HIS A 112 6.83 -8.88 -15.98
CA HIS A 112 7.41 -7.54 -15.80
C HIS A 112 8.68 -7.61 -14.93
N SER A 113 9.69 -8.33 -15.40
CA SER A 113 10.92 -8.58 -14.63
C SER A 113 11.69 -7.30 -14.27
N SER A 114 11.58 -6.24 -15.09
CA SER A 114 12.15 -4.92 -14.82
C SER A 114 11.50 -4.21 -13.62
N CYS A 115 10.31 -4.62 -13.20
CA CYS A 115 9.58 -4.06 -12.05
C CYS A 115 9.89 -4.79 -10.73
N ARG A 116 10.73 -5.81 -10.76
CA ARG A 116 11.19 -6.52 -9.55
C ARG A 116 11.97 -5.58 -8.65
N SER A 117 11.69 -5.62 -7.35
CA SER A 117 12.25 -4.71 -6.36
C SER A 117 12.19 -5.29 -4.94
N VAL A 118 12.83 -4.61 -3.99
CA VAL A 118 12.57 -4.81 -2.57
C VAL A 118 11.70 -3.65 -2.11
N ILE A 119 10.63 -3.98 -1.39
CA ILE A 119 9.69 -3.00 -0.89
C ILE A 119 9.53 -3.22 0.61
N LEU A 120 9.65 -2.12 1.35
CA LEU A 120 9.44 -2.09 2.78
C LEU A 120 8.10 -1.41 3.07
N TYR A 121 7.36 -1.92 4.05
CA TYR A 121 6.09 -1.36 4.47
C TYR A 121 6.02 -1.24 5.99
N ASP A 122 5.37 -0.17 6.46
CA ASP A 122 5.06 0.04 7.87
C ASP A 122 3.84 0.98 8.05
N ASP A 123 3.36 1.12 9.29
CA ASP A 123 2.16 1.87 9.72
C ASP A 123 1.00 1.83 8.71
N ILE A 124 0.53 0.62 8.44
CA ILE A 124 -0.63 0.40 7.59
C ILE A 124 -1.88 0.74 8.39
N ALA A 125 -2.72 1.61 7.86
CA ALA A 125 -3.86 2.13 8.58
C ALA A 125 -5.05 2.39 7.64
N VAL A 126 -6.25 2.18 8.17
CA VAL A 126 -7.51 2.28 7.42
C VAL A 126 -8.48 3.16 8.20
N TRP A 127 -9.22 3.99 7.48
CA TRP A 127 -10.27 4.87 8.03
C TRP A 127 -11.51 4.88 7.12
N ASN A 128 -12.71 4.94 7.73
CA ASN A 128 -13.99 5.18 7.04
C ASN A 128 -14.34 6.67 7.01
N LYS A 129 -13.40 7.48 6.53
CA LYS A 129 -13.53 8.94 6.37
C LYS A 129 -12.40 9.44 5.48
N ASP A 130 -12.57 10.63 4.94
CA ASP A 130 -11.44 11.39 4.39
C ASP A 130 -10.54 11.87 5.51
N ILE A 131 -9.23 11.92 5.27
CA ILE A 131 -8.26 12.48 6.19
C ILE A 131 -7.90 13.88 5.68
N ASN A 132 -8.37 14.91 6.39
CA ASN A 132 -8.08 16.28 5.93
C ASN A 132 -6.59 16.64 6.10
N ASP A 133 -6.17 17.72 5.44
CA ASP A 133 -4.78 18.21 5.48
C ASP A 133 -4.21 18.39 6.89
N ARG A 134 -5.04 18.78 7.87
CA ARG A 134 -4.56 18.95 9.25
C ARG A 134 -4.20 17.60 9.86
N GLU A 135 -5.02 16.58 9.63
CA GLU A 135 -4.77 15.22 10.10
C GLU A 135 -3.57 14.62 9.37
N ILE A 136 -3.49 14.74 8.03
CA ILE A 136 -2.33 14.30 7.25
C ILE A 136 -1.05 14.97 7.76
N ASN A 137 -1.03 16.30 7.89
CA ASN A 137 0.16 17.00 8.39
C ASN A 137 0.51 16.62 9.83
N SER A 138 -0.48 16.31 10.67
CA SER A 138 -0.23 15.80 12.02
C SER A 138 0.42 14.43 11.99
N TYR A 139 0.06 13.58 11.02
CA TYR A 139 0.66 12.27 10.80
C TYR A 139 2.12 12.37 10.39
N LEU A 140 2.37 13.21 9.39
CA LEU A 140 3.67 13.37 8.74
C LEU A 140 4.71 13.99 9.69
N SER A 141 4.28 14.97 10.51
CA SER A 141 5.19 15.88 11.21
C SER A 141 5.94 15.32 12.42
N LYS A 142 5.73 14.05 12.83
CA LYS A 142 6.28 13.59 14.13
C LYS A 142 6.88 12.19 14.20
N GLY A 143 6.98 11.43 13.10
CA GLY A 143 7.25 9.99 13.24
C GLY A 143 6.21 9.34 14.16
N THR A 144 4.99 9.87 14.14
CA THR A 144 3.87 9.41 14.94
C THR A 144 3.16 8.30 14.20
N THR A 145 2.99 7.17 14.90
CA THR A 145 2.14 6.04 14.53
C THR A 145 0.75 6.48 14.08
N ALA A 146 0.11 5.74 13.16
CA ALA A 146 -1.23 6.10 12.67
C ALA A 146 -2.31 6.05 13.76
N LEU A 147 -2.07 5.36 14.88
CA LEU A 147 -2.90 5.44 16.09
C LEU A 147 -3.07 6.88 16.62
N ALA A 148 -2.09 7.74 16.40
CA ALA A 148 -2.18 9.15 16.80
C ALA A 148 -3.19 9.94 15.95
N LEU A 149 -3.63 9.39 14.82
CA LEU A 149 -4.67 9.96 13.96
C LEU A 149 -6.04 9.38 14.26
N ASN A 150 -6.72 9.96 15.26
CA ASN A 150 -8.18 9.84 15.40
C ASN A 150 -8.72 8.41 15.23
N THR A 151 -8.08 7.43 15.88
CA THR A 151 -8.51 6.02 15.97
C THR A 151 -8.82 5.40 14.61
N PRO A 152 -7.80 4.99 13.82
CA PRO A 152 -8.03 4.16 12.65
C PRO A 152 -8.89 2.95 13.01
N ILE A 153 -9.77 2.55 12.11
CA ILE A 153 -10.60 1.36 12.31
C ILE A 153 -9.76 0.09 12.25
N HIS A 154 -8.66 0.13 11.50
CA HIS A 154 -7.64 -0.90 11.47
C HIS A 154 -6.26 -0.28 11.44
N TYR A 155 -5.35 -0.81 12.26
CA TYR A 155 -3.98 -0.35 12.33
C TYR A 155 -3.03 -1.52 12.51
N TYR A 156 -1.99 -1.53 11.67
CA TYR A 156 -0.93 -2.51 11.68
C TYR A 156 0.40 -1.77 11.58
N SER A 157 1.14 -1.76 12.69
CA SER A 157 2.47 -1.20 12.74
C SER A 157 3.45 -2.23 13.22
N CYS A 158 4.66 -2.11 12.71
CA CYS A 158 5.81 -2.84 13.19
C CYS A 158 6.42 -2.12 14.41
N ASP A 159 6.21 -0.81 14.56
CA ASP A 159 6.81 0.02 15.60
C ASP A 159 6.13 -0.10 16.96
N ALA A 160 6.77 -0.88 17.84
CA ALA A 160 6.52 -0.82 19.27
C ALA A 160 7.52 0.13 19.95
N ALA A 161 7.25 1.44 19.88
CA ALA A 161 7.87 2.41 20.80
C ALA A 161 6.83 2.92 21.81
N GLY A 162 6.53 2.10 22.83
CA GLY A 162 5.88 2.57 24.07
C GLY A 162 4.38 2.30 24.24
N VAL A 163 3.73 1.54 23.35
CA VAL A 163 2.35 1.07 23.56
C VAL A 163 2.41 -0.36 24.05
N SER A 164 2.19 -0.56 25.36
CA SER A 164 1.73 -1.85 25.85
C SER A 164 0.51 -2.26 25.02
N ILE A 165 0.58 -3.42 24.35
CA ILE A 165 -0.58 -4.08 23.75
C ILE A 165 -1.50 -4.45 24.92
N ILE A 166 -2.30 -3.49 25.40
CA ILE A 166 -3.39 -3.74 26.33
C ILE A 166 -4.61 -4.01 25.47
N ASN A 167 -4.85 -5.30 25.28
CA ASN A 167 -6.17 -5.92 25.29
C ASN A 167 -7.30 -5.26 24.49
N GLU A 168 -7.10 -4.99 23.21
CA GLU A 168 -8.20 -5.16 22.24
C GLU A 168 -7.63 -5.93 21.05
N THR A 169 -8.11 -7.15 20.87
CA THR A 169 -7.63 -8.17 19.94
C THR A 169 -7.39 -7.57 18.56
N PRO A 170 -6.14 -7.38 18.10
CA PRO A 170 -5.93 -6.84 16.76
C PRO A 170 -6.33 -7.92 15.76
N SER A 171 -7.22 -7.53 14.85
CA SER A 171 -7.60 -8.26 13.63
C SER A 171 -6.36 -8.97 13.06
N LYS A 172 -6.38 -10.30 12.94
CA LYS A 172 -5.22 -11.10 12.52
C LYS A 172 -4.73 -10.62 11.14
N ILE A 173 -3.44 -10.27 11.03
CA ILE A 173 -2.75 -10.24 9.73
C ILE A 173 -2.69 -11.69 9.26
N GLU A 174 -3.30 -12.00 8.12
CA GLU A 174 -3.14 -13.30 7.49
C GLU A 174 -1.91 -13.25 6.58
N LEU A 175 -0.79 -13.73 7.12
CA LEU A 175 0.35 -14.10 6.31
C LEU A 175 -0.03 -15.39 5.57
N SER A 176 -0.43 -15.28 4.30
CA SER A 176 -0.78 -16.46 3.53
C SER A 176 0.47 -17.32 3.31
N GLN A 177 0.35 -18.58 3.74
CA GLN A 177 1.44 -19.54 3.88
C GLN A 177 1.52 -20.38 2.61
N SER A 178 2.34 -20.01 1.63
CA SER A 178 2.73 -21.00 0.61
C SER A 178 3.83 -21.88 1.21
N GLN A 179 3.52 -23.17 1.38
CA GLN A 179 4.25 -24.18 2.15
C GLN A 179 5.71 -24.47 1.80
N ASN A 180 6.35 -23.72 0.92
CA ASN A 180 7.80 -23.79 0.72
C ASN A 180 8.31 -22.40 0.33
N ASP A 181 9.28 -21.91 1.09
CA ASP A 181 10.20 -20.81 0.76
C ASP A 181 9.73 -19.34 0.97
N PHE A 182 10.12 -18.81 2.15
CA PHE A 182 10.43 -17.42 2.53
C PHE A 182 9.29 -16.46 2.95
N TYR A 183 9.24 -16.24 4.26
CA TYR A 183 8.40 -15.28 4.99
C TYR A 183 8.74 -13.81 4.67
N PRO A 184 7.80 -12.86 4.85
CA PRO A 184 8.15 -11.44 5.00
C PRO A 184 9.18 -11.29 6.13
N GLU A 185 10.28 -10.60 5.85
CA GLU A 185 11.36 -10.42 6.83
C GLU A 185 11.03 -9.19 7.66
N ARG A 186 10.81 -9.35 8.98
CA ARG A 186 10.70 -8.22 9.90
C ARG A 186 12.10 -7.73 10.23
N LEU A 187 12.38 -6.47 9.91
CA LEU A 187 13.67 -5.82 10.12
C LEU A 187 13.49 -4.58 11.00
N PHE A 188 14.60 -3.97 11.42
CA PHE A 188 14.60 -2.69 12.14
C PHE A 188 15.71 -1.76 11.64
N ASP A 189 15.47 -0.46 11.63
CA ASP A 189 16.49 0.58 11.43
C ASP A 189 16.26 1.79 12.35
N ARG A 190 16.88 2.95 12.05
CA ARG A 190 16.72 4.17 12.87
C ARG A 190 15.28 4.74 12.89
N TYR A 191 14.43 4.29 11.97
CA TYR A 191 13.06 4.73 11.82
C TYR A 191 12.06 3.79 12.45
N GLY A 192 12.44 2.56 12.78
CA GLY A 192 11.50 1.57 13.30
C GLY A 192 11.71 0.14 12.86
N GLU A 193 10.85 -0.78 13.32
CA GLU A 193 10.64 -2.07 12.70
C GLU A 193 9.86 -1.92 11.38
N TYR A 194 9.99 -2.84 10.43
CA TYR A 194 9.22 -2.83 9.18
C TYR A 194 9.17 -4.21 8.52
N TYR A 195 8.19 -4.42 7.65
CA TYR A 195 8.13 -5.62 6.81
C TYR A 195 8.89 -5.42 5.50
N LYS A 196 9.88 -6.26 5.24
CA LYS A 196 10.56 -6.37 3.95
C LYS A 196 9.93 -7.46 3.10
N LEU A 197 9.46 -7.07 1.92
CA LEU A 197 8.91 -7.94 0.89
C LEU A 197 9.77 -7.86 -0.37
N CYS A 198 9.95 -8.99 -1.05
CA CYS A 198 10.75 -9.07 -2.26
C CYS A 198 9.81 -9.31 -3.43
N ALA A 199 9.66 -8.32 -4.30
CA ALA A 199 8.88 -8.40 -5.54
C ALA A 199 9.50 -9.34 -6.60
N THR A 200 10.44 -10.20 -6.22
CA THR A 200 10.91 -11.35 -7.00
C THR A 200 10.27 -12.66 -6.56
N LYS A 201 9.60 -12.68 -5.40
CA LYS A 201 9.12 -13.88 -4.70
C LYS A 201 7.59 -13.84 -4.56
N ASN A 202 7.01 -15.02 -4.34
CA ASN A 202 5.59 -15.15 -4.01
C ASN A 202 5.36 -14.94 -2.50
N ASN A 203 5.84 -13.82 -1.95
CA ASN A 203 5.59 -13.44 -0.56
C ASN A 203 4.71 -12.20 -0.54
N TYR A 204 3.63 -12.22 0.23
CA TYR A 204 2.75 -11.07 0.36
C TYR A 204 2.12 -11.02 1.76
N ILE A 205 1.69 -9.84 2.16
CA ILE A 205 0.85 -9.65 3.34
C ILE A 205 -0.57 -9.43 2.84
N ARG A 206 -1.53 -10.21 3.33
CA ARG A 206 -2.97 -10.02 3.04
C ARG A 206 -3.62 -9.44 4.30
N LEU A 207 -4.35 -8.36 4.14
CA LEU A 207 -5.23 -7.84 5.18
C LEU A 207 -6.54 -8.64 5.17
N ASN A 208 -7.10 -8.90 6.36
CA ASN A 208 -8.29 -9.75 6.55
C ASN A 208 -9.57 -9.10 5.99
N GLU A 209 -10.59 -9.91 5.70
CA GLU A 209 -11.88 -9.63 5.08
C GLU A 209 -12.62 -8.40 5.64
N ALA A 210 -12.50 -8.10 6.95
CA ALA A 210 -13.22 -6.98 7.58
C ALA A 210 -12.83 -5.59 7.01
N ILE A 211 -11.58 -5.44 6.54
CA ILE A 211 -11.08 -4.18 5.93
C ILE A 211 -11.60 -3.99 4.50
N CYS A 212 -11.98 -5.08 3.86
CA CYS A 212 -12.07 -5.13 2.41
C CYS A 212 -13.48 -4.90 1.90
N ASN A 213 -14.50 -5.16 2.73
CA ASN A 213 -15.90 -4.84 2.43
C ASN A 213 -16.24 -3.35 2.50
N GLN A 214 -15.25 -2.46 2.67
CA GLN A 214 -15.46 -1.03 2.88
C GLN A 214 -15.18 -0.18 1.64
N PHE A 215 -14.70 -0.81 0.57
CA PHE A 215 -14.60 -0.21 -0.75
C PHE A 215 -15.85 -0.53 -1.60
N ASP A 216 -17.03 -0.58 -0.98
CA ASP A 216 -18.30 -0.82 -1.70
C ASP A 216 -18.81 0.42 -2.46
N GLY A 217 -18.11 1.55 -2.32
CA GLY A 217 -18.43 2.81 -2.97
C GLY A 217 -19.48 3.67 -2.26
N ASN A 218 -19.98 3.23 -1.11
CA ASN A 218 -21.10 3.90 -0.44
C ASN A 218 -20.66 4.91 0.62
N GLN A 219 -19.37 4.94 0.97
CA GLN A 219 -18.81 5.84 1.98
C GLN A 219 -17.37 6.24 1.66
N ASN A 220 -16.92 7.32 2.30
CA ASN A 220 -15.54 7.77 2.21
C ASN A 220 -14.61 6.74 2.85
N PHE A 221 -13.45 6.54 2.23
CA PHE A 221 -12.47 5.56 2.66
C PHE A 221 -11.06 6.11 2.46
N SER A 222 -10.20 5.90 3.45
CA SER A 222 -8.78 6.25 3.37
C SER A 222 -7.91 5.08 3.77
N PHE A 223 -6.91 4.77 2.95
CA PHE A 223 -5.94 3.71 3.19
C PHE A 223 -4.52 4.25 3.13
N GLY A 224 -3.91 4.39 4.30
CA GLY A 224 -2.59 4.97 4.49
C GLY A 224 -1.54 3.91 4.84
N PHE A 225 -0.31 4.09 4.37
CA PHE A 225 0.84 3.27 4.74
C PHE A 225 2.16 3.99 4.48
N TRP A 226 3.21 3.63 5.22
CA TRP A 226 4.59 3.94 4.86
C TRP A 226 5.15 2.90 3.90
N PHE A 227 5.87 3.38 2.91
CA PHE A 227 6.40 2.61 1.81
C PHE A 227 7.85 3.03 1.53
N LYS A 228 8.75 2.08 1.33
CA LYS A 228 10.10 2.38 0.82
C LYS A 228 10.49 1.42 -0.29
N TYR A 229 10.79 2.00 -1.44
CA TYR A 229 11.26 1.28 -2.62
C TYR A 229 12.78 1.21 -2.65
N SER A 230 13.31 0.00 -2.84
CA SER A 230 14.71 -0.23 -3.17
C SER A 230 14.82 -1.06 -4.45
N LYS A 231 15.60 -0.54 -5.41
CA LYS A 231 15.86 -1.21 -6.69
C LYS A 231 16.70 -2.48 -6.52
N LEU A 232 17.40 -2.63 -5.41
CA LEU A 232 18.27 -3.77 -5.16
C LEU A 232 17.47 -4.92 -4.54
N PRO A 233 17.30 -6.07 -5.20
CA PRO A 233 17.18 -7.31 -4.43
C PRO A 233 18.44 -7.38 -3.59
N THR A 234 18.32 -7.34 -2.26
CA THR A 234 19.43 -7.64 -1.35
C THR A 234 19.71 -9.14 -1.42
N ASP A 235 20.02 -9.65 -2.61
CA ASP A 235 20.69 -10.92 -2.83
C ASP A 235 22.20 -10.63 -2.80
N SER A 236 22.67 -10.04 -1.70
CA SER A 236 24.07 -10.20 -1.31
C SER A 236 24.10 -11.34 -0.30
N ILE A 237 23.97 -12.56 -0.81
CA ILE A 237 24.60 -13.71 -0.16
C ILE A 237 26.10 -13.43 -0.32
N ARG A 238 26.74 -13.00 0.76
CA ARG A 238 28.16 -13.21 0.99
C ARG A 238 28.30 -14.25 2.08
#